data_AF-R7UZZ1-F1
#
_entry.id   AF-R7UZZ1-F1
#
_cell.length_a   1.000
_cell.length_b   1.000
_cell.length_c   1.000
_cell.angle_alpha   90.00
_cell.angle_beta   90.00
_cell.angle_gamma   90.00
#
_symmetry.space_group_name_H-M   'P 1'
#
loop_
_entity.id
_entity.type
_entity.pdbx_description
1 polymer ?
#
loop_
_entity_poly.entity_id
_entity_poly.type
_entity_poly.pdbx_seq_one_letter_code
_entity_poly.pdbx_strand_id
1 'polypeptide(L)'
;MSAEIVKLNVGGKWFSTTRPTLFAREGSLFQDMLMMEDHHLENQPGYFFIDRDGELFRFILNYLRSGELTCPKHFTEHEQLRKEAEFYRLYELASDIDATRRTRRTVDFVEVVEVAHPEKM
;
A
#
# COMPACT_ATOMS: atom_id res chain seq x y z
N MET A 1 8.39 -14.17 -20.90
CA MET A 1 7.02 -13.68 -20.62
C MET A 1 7.03 -12.18 -20.82
N SER A 2 6.37 -11.66 -21.87
CA SER A 2 6.18 -10.23 -22.05
C SER A 2 5.34 -9.72 -20.87
N ALA A 3 5.81 -8.70 -20.17
CA ALA A 3 5.08 -8.13 -19.05
C ALA A 3 3.85 -7.38 -19.60
N GLU A 4 2.72 -8.07 -19.65
CA GLU A 4 1.43 -7.50 -20.04
C GLU A 4 1.13 -6.28 -19.15
N ILE A 5 0.88 -5.15 -19.80
CA ILE A 5 0.57 -3.90 -19.12
C ILE A 5 -0.92 -3.92 -18.75
N VAL A 6 -1.20 -3.68 -17.47
CA VAL A 6 -2.54 -3.54 -16.92
C VAL A 6 -2.75 -2.07 -16.54
N LYS A 7 -3.87 -1.49 -16.97
CA LYS A 7 -4.32 -0.14 -16.63
C LYS A 7 -5.39 -0.21 -15.54
N LEU A 8 -5.19 0.58 -14.50
CA LEU A 8 -6.11 0.70 -13.38
C LEU A 8 -6.58 2.15 -13.28
N ASN A 9 -7.88 2.34 -13.09
CA ASN A 9 -8.47 3.60 -12.69
C ASN A 9 -8.93 3.46 -11.24
N VAL A 10 -8.24 4.10 -10.30
CA VAL A 10 -8.52 4.02 -8.86
C VAL A 10 -9.06 5.36 -8.39
N GLY A 11 -10.37 5.42 -8.11
CA GLY A 11 -11.04 6.65 -7.67
C GLY A 11 -10.91 7.83 -8.64
N GLY A 12 -10.78 7.55 -9.95
CA GLY A 12 -10.55 8.56 -10.99
C GLY A 12 -9.07 8.78 -11.36
N LYS A 13 -8.12 8.17 -10.63
CA LYS A 13 -6.69 8.29 -10.89
C LYS A 13 -6.15 7.10 -11.67
N TRP A 14 -5.42 7.39 -12.75
CA TRP A 14 -4.89 6.37 -13.64
C TRP A 14 -3.52 5.84 -13.21
N PHE A 15 -3.39 4.52 -13.25
CA PHE A 15 -2.15 3.79 -13.02
C PHE A 15 -1.92 2.81 -14.16
N SER A 16 -0.65 2.60 -14.48
CA SER A 16 -0.20 1.53 -15.35
C SER A 16 0.80 0.67 -14.59
N THR A 17 0.63 -0.63 -14.66
CA THR A 17 1.54 -1.60 -14.04
C THR A 17 1.57 -2.88 -14.87
N THR A 18 2.21 -3.92 -14.38
CA THR A 18 2.31 -5.20 -15.06
C THR A 18 1.57 -6.30 -14.31
N ARG A 19 1.11 -7.31 -15.04
CA ARG A 19 0.48 -8.50 -14.44
C ARG A 19 1.36 -9.13 -13.34
N PRO A 20 2.68 -9.36 -13.53
CA PRO A 20 3.55 -9.85 -12.45
C PRO A 20 3.53 -8.99 -11.18
N THR A 21 3.46 -7.67 -11.28
CA THR A 21 3.36 -6.78 -10.11
C THR A 21 2.08 -7.02 -9.33
N LEU A 22 0.94 -7.15 -10.00
CA LEU A 22 -0.35 -7.39 -9.36
C LEU A 22 -0.46 -8.81 -8.78
N PHE A 23 0.36 -9.73 -9.27
CA PHE A 23 0.49 -11.10 -8.75
C PHE A 23 1.52 -11.28 -7.64
N ALA A 24 2.27 -10.24 -7.28
CA ALA A 24 3.40 -10.34 -6.35
C ALA A 24 3.02 -10.79 -4.93
N ARG A 25 1.73 -10.69 -4.56
CA ARG A 25 1.21 -11.17 -3.28
C ARG A 25 0.06 -12.14 -3.47
N GLU A 26 0.27 -13.36 -2.99
CA GLU A 26 -0.73 -14.43 -3.01
C GLU A 26 -1.96 -14.07 -2.16
N GLY A 27 -3.15 -14.36 -2.68
CA GLY A 27 -4.42 -14.07 -2.00
C GLY A 27 -4.81 -12.58 -1.97
N SER A 28 -4.03 -11.71 -2.61
CA SER A 28 -4.40 -10.29 -2.75
C SER A 28 -5.64 -10.14 -3.62
N LEU A 29 -6.38 -9.04 -3.44
CA LEU A 29 -7.58 -8.75 -4.25
C LEU A 29 -7.27 -8.70 -5.77
N PHE A 30 -6.07 -8.26 -6.13
CA PHE A 30 -5.67 -8.13 -7.52
C PHE A 30 -5.55 -9.48 -8.23
N GLN A 31 -5.06 -10.52 -7.55
CA GLN A 31 -4.99 -11.86 -8.14
C GLN A 31 -6.38 -12.35 -8.53
N ASP A 32 -7.38 -12.20 -7.65
CA ASP A 32 -8.76 -12.59 -7.95
C ASP A 32 -9.32 -11.78 -9.13
N MET A 33 -9.10 -10.46 -9.14
CA MET A 33 -9.56 -9.58 -10.23
C MET A 33 -9.01 -10.02 -11.60
N LEU A 34 -7.71 -10.32 -11.68
CA LEU A 34 -7.04 -10.71 -12.92
C LEU A 34 -7.37 -12.14 -13.34
N MET A 35 -7.61 -13.03 -12.39
CA MET A 35 -8.05 -14.40 -12.68
C MET A 35 -9.49 -14.40 -13.21
N MET A 36 -10.37 -13.57 -12.65
CA MET A 36 -11.73 -13.40 -13.18
C MET A 36 -11.74 -12.80 -14.59
N GLU A 37 -10.84 -11.87 -14.90
CA GLU A 37 -10.68 -11.32 -16.25
C GLU A 37 -10.31 -12.40 -17.28
N ASP A 38 -9.40 -13.32 -16.95
CA ASP A 38 -9.01 -14.42 -17.85
C ASP A 38 -10.20 -15.34 -18.20
N HIS A 39 -11.25 -15.32 -17.38
CA HIS A 39 -12.50 -16.05 -17.60
C HIS A 39 -13.57 -15.25 -18.36
N HIS A 40 -13.41 -13.93 -18.51
CA HIS A 40 -14.36 -13.01 -19.15
C HIS A 40 -13.73 -12.34 -20.39
N LEU A 41 -13.79 -13.05 -21.51
CA LEU A 41 -13.21 -12.70 -22.81
C LEU A 41 -13.67 -11.34 -23.42
N GLU A 42 -12.76 -10.79 -24.24
CA GLU A 42 -12.94 -10.25 -25.60
C GLU A 42 -13.08 -8.76 -25.91
N ASN A 43 -13.31 -7.82 -24.99
CA ASN A 43 -13.52 -6.42 -25.44
C ASN A 43 -12.58 -5.33 -24.91
N GLN A 44 -11.99 -5.44 -23.72
CA GLN A 44 -10.90 -4.54 -23.26
C GLN A 44 -10.02 -5.20 -22.20
N PRO A 45 -9.11 -6.12 -22.57
CA PRO A 45 -8.17 -6.71 -21.62
C PRO A 45 -7.27 -5.61 -21.02
N GLY A 46 -7.08 -5.66 -19.70
CA GLY A 46 -6.19 -4.79 -18.95
C GLY A 46 -6.79 -3.45 -18.55
N TYR A 47 -8.11 -3.32 -18.41
CA TYR A 47 -8.76 -2.12 -17.87
C TYR A 47 -9.61 -2.44 -16.65
N PHE A 48 -9.22 -1.92 -15.48
CA PHE A 48 -9.99 -2.09 -14.25
C PHE A 48 -10.34 -0.75 -13.62
N PHE A 49 -11.57 -0.61 -13.14
CA PHE A 49 -11.96 0.47 -12.24
C PHE A 49 -12.07 -0.05 -10.81
N ILE A 50 -11.48 0.69 -9.88
CA ILE A 50 -11.49 0.39 -8.45
C ILE A 50 -11.99 1.65 -7.74
N ASP A 51 -13.13 1.55 -7.06
CA ASP A 51 -13.77 2.65 -6.34
C ASP A 51 -13.11 2.88 -4.96
N ARG A 52 -11.84 3.28 -4.97
CA ARG A 52 -10.98 3.50 -3.78
C ARG A 52 -10.12 4.76 -3.93
N ASP A 53 -9.38 5.10 -2.88
CA ASP A 53 -8.52 6.27 -2.84
C ASP A 53 -7.31 6.12 -3.79
N GLY A 54 -7.31 6.90 -4.88
CA GLY A 54 -6.23 6.90 -5.84
C GLY A 54 -4.91 7.51 -5.33
N GLU A 55 -4.93 8.44 -4.37
CA GLU A 55 -3.70 9.03 -3.83
C GLU A 55 -2.92 8.01 -3.00
N LEU A 56 -3.63 7.29 -2.12
CA LEU A 56 -3.03 6.27 -1.28
C LEU A 56 -2.63 5.01 -2.07
N PHE A 57 -3.32 4.73 -3.19
CA PHE A 57 -3.00 3.60 -4.06
C PHE A 57 -1.54 3.58 -4.55
N ARG A 58 -0.89 4.75 -4.68
CA ARG A 58 0.53 4.81 -5.05
C ARG A 58 1.40 3.98 -4.10
N PHE A 59 1.12 4.01 -2.80
CA PHE A 59 1.88 3.27 -1.80
C PHE A 59 1.60 1.77 -1.87
N ILE A 60 0.35 1.39 -2.10
CA ILE A 60 -0.06 0.01 -2.37
C ILE A 60 0.71 -0.55 -3.58
N LEU A 61 0.74 0.20 -4.69
CA LEU A 61 1.41 -0.22 -5.90
C LEU A 61 2.94 -0.28 -5.74
N ASN A 62 3.53 0.65 -4.98
CA ASN A 62 4.96 0.60 -4.69
C ASN A 62 5.33 -0.61 -3.83
N TYR A 63 4.51 -0.93 -2.82
CA TYR A 63 4.70 -2.14 -2.03
C TYR A 63 4.66 -3.42 -2.88
N LEU A 64 3.73 -3.51 -3.84
CA LEU A 64 3.70 -4.65 -4.77
C LEU A 64 4.95 -4.74 -5.67
N ARG A 65 5.65 -3.62 -5.91
CA ARG A 65 6.88 -3.58 -6.72
C ARG A 65 8.14 -3.90 -5.94
N SER A 66 8.28 -3.37 -4.73
CA SER A 66 9.50 -3.50 -3.91
C SER A 66 9.39 -4.57 -2.83
N GLY A 67 8.18 -4.90 -2.39
CA GLY A 67 7.93 -5.72 -1.21
C GLY A 67 8.07 -4.97 0.12
N GLU A 68 8.30 -3.65 0.10
CA GLU A 68 8.63 -2.86 1.29
C GLU A 68 7.71 -1.63 1.44
N LEU A 69 7.30 -1.32 2.67
CA LEU A 69 6.58 -0.09 2.99
C LEU A 69 7.52 1.13 2.85
N THR A 70 7.25 1.99 1.87
CA THR A 70 8.00 3.22 1.64
C THR A 70 7.09 4.44 1.72
N CYS A 71 7.20 5.18 2.83
CA CYS A 71 6.46 6.42 3.06
C CYS A 71 7.41 7.62 3.20
N PRO A 72 7.01 8.82 2.74
CA PRO A 72 7.72 10.07 3.04
C PRO A 72 7.91 10.27 4.55
N LYS A 73 8.98 10.99 4.95
CA LYS A 73 9.31 11.24 6.36
C LYS A 73 8.10 11.73 7.18
N HIS A 74 7.35 12.69 6.63
CA HIS A 74 6.20 13.32 7.27
C HIS A 74 4.86 12.77 6.77
N PHE A 75 4.80 11.52 6.33
CA PHE A 75 3.54 10.90 5.97
C PHE A 75 2.63 10.77 7.20
N THR A 76 1.41 11.29 7.10
CA THR A 76 0.43 11.38 8.21
C THR A 76 -0.75 10.42 8.05
N GLU A 77 -1.01 9.91 6.85
CA GLU A 77 -2.21 9.13 6.51
C GLU A 77 -2.01 7.62 6.72
N HIS A 78 -1.24 7.23 7.74
CA HIS A 78 -0.93 5.81 8.01
C HIS A 78 -2.19 4.97 8.28
N GLU A 79 -3.18 5.54 8.96
CA GLU A 79 -4.42 4.82 9.28
C GLU A 79 -5.26 4.57 8.02
N GLN A 80 -5.35 5.55 7.13
CA GLN A 80 -6.05 5.42 5.86
C GLN A 80 -5.31 4.43 4.95
N LEU A 81 -3.98 4.53 4.86
CA LEU A 81 -3.17 3.59 4.09
C LEU A 81 -3.31 2.15 4.61
N ARG A 82 -3.38 1.96 5.93
CA ARG A 82 -3.63 0.65 6.56
C ARG A 82 -4.99 0.08 6.11
N LYS A 83 -6.05 0.90 6.07
CA LYS A 83 -7.38 0.47 5.59
C LYS A 83 -7.38 0.12 4.11
N GLU A 84 -6.63 0.85 3.28
CA GLU A 84 -6.44 0.46 1.88
C GLU A 84 -5.70 -0.88 1.78
N ALA A 85 -4.64 -1.09 2.57
CA ALA A 85 -3.93 -2.37 2.60
C ALA A 85 -4.86 -3.54 2.98
N GLU A 86 -5.74 -3.36 3.95
CA GLU A 86 -6.78 -4.34 4.32
C GLU A 86 -7.78 -4.58 3.18
N PHE A 87 -8.25 -3.51 2.51
CA PHE A 87 -9.16 -3.63 1.37
C PHE A 87 -8.56 -4.47 0.23
N TYR A 88 -7.29 -4.24 -0.09
CA TYR A 88 -6.56 -5.01 -1.10
C TYR A 88 -6.06 -6.39 -0.61
N ARG A 89 -6.38 -6.75 0.64
CA ARG A 89 -5.98 -7.99 1.33
C ARG A 89 -4.46 -8.17 1.42
N LEU A 90 -3.73 -7.07 1.59
CA LEU A 90 -2.29 -7.02 1.82
C LEU A 90 -2.00 -6.95 3.33
N TYR A 91 -2.35 -7.99 4.06
CA TYR A 91 -2.31 -7.98 5.53
C TYR A 91 -0.90 -7.80 6.11
N GLU A 92 0.12 -8.29 5.43
CA GLU A 92 1.53 -8.03 5.80
C GLU A 92 1.85 -6.54 5.78
N LEU A 93 1.43 -5.82 4.74
CA LEU A 93 1.60 -4.37 4.65
C LEU A 93 0.84 -3.65 5.78
N ALA A 94 -0.38 -4.07 6.08
CA ALA A 94 -1.15 -3.51 7.19
C ALA A 94 -0.39 -3.68 8.54
N SER A 95 0.23 -4.85 8.75
CA SER A 95 1.08 -5.12 9.91
C SER A 95 2.34 -4.25 9.94
N ASP A 96 3.02 -4.07 8.82
CA ASP A 96 4.22 -3.21 8.71
C ASP A 96 3.91 -1.74 9.04
N ILE A 97 2.74 -1.26 8.61
CA ILE A 97 2.24 0.07 8.94
C ILE A 97 2.00 0.20 10.46
N ASP A 98 1.37 -0.81 11.07
CA ASP A 98 1.13 -0.82 12.53
C ASP A 98 2.43 -0.87 13.34
N ALA A 99 3.42 -1.65 12.88
CA ALA A 99 4.75 -1.70 13.50
C ALA A 99 5.47 -0.35 13.43
N THR A 100 5.45 0.31 12.27
CA THR A 100 6.07 1.64 12.06
C THR A 100 5.50 2.70 13.02
N ARG A 101 4.19 2.66 13.28
CA ARG A 101 3.54 3.58 14.22
C ARG A 101 3.96 3.33 15.67
N ARG A 102 4.20 2.07 16.06
CA ARG A 102 4.69 1.72 17.40
C ARG A 102 6.12 2.19 17.61
N THR A 103 7.01 1.97 16.64
CA THR A 103 8.41 2.42 16.71
C THR A 103 8.50 3.94 16.83
N ARG A 104 7.74 4.70 16.03
CA ARG A 104 7.71 6.17 16.15
C ARG A 104 7.26 6.63 17.53
N ARG A 105 6.19 6.04 18.07
CA ARG A 105 5.71 6.36 19.42
C ARG A 105 6.75 6.08 20.51
N THR A 106 7.53 5.00 20.38
CA THR A 106 8.60 4.72 21.36
C THR A 106 9.75 5.73 21.27
N VAL A 107 10.13 6.17 20.07
CA VAL A 107 11.20 7.19 19.91
C VAL A 107 10.73 8.55 20.44
N ASP A 108 9.50 8.96 20.09
CA ASP A 108 8.89 10.21 20.58
C ASP A 108 8.77 10.21 22.12
N PHE A 109 8.52 9.06 22.75
CA PHE A 109 8.51 8.95 24.22
C PHE A 109 9.90 9.03 24.84
N VAL A 110 10.92 8.45 24.22
CA VAL A 110 12.29 8.46 24.77
C VAL A 110 12.89 9.86 24.73
N GLU A 111 12.70 10.62 23.63
CA GLU A 111 13.20 12.01 23.53
C GLU A 111 12.57 12.95 24.58
N VAL A 112 11.32 12.73 24.97
CA VAL A 112 10.64 13.59 25.95
C VAL A 112 11.11 13.34 27.39
N VAL A 113 11.63 12.14 27.70
CA VAL A 113 12.02 11.79 29.07
C VAL A 113 13.43 12.31 29.43
N GLU A 114 14.29 12.60 28.46
CA GLU A 114 15.69 12.99 28.73
C GLU A 114 15.95 14.48 29.02
N VAL A 115 14.91 15.35 28.96
CA VAL A 115 15.07 16.81 29.12
C VAL A 115 14.82 17.30 30.57
N ALA A 116 14.48 16.42 31.51
CA ALA A 116 14.28 16.81 32.91
C ALA A 116 15.59 16.71 33.73
N HIS A 117 16.51 17.64 33.51
CA HIS A 117 17.59 17.95 34.47
C HIS A 117 17.20 19.17 35.31
N PRO A 118 16.76 19.02 36.58
CA PRO A 118 16.79 20.15 37.50
C PRO A 118 18.24 20.36 37.92
N GLU A 119 18.83 21.46 37.45
CA GLU A 119 20.08 21.97 38.00
C GLU A 119 19.88 22.29 39.50
N LYS A 120 20.81 21.73 40.27
CA LYS A 120 21.16 21.94 41.68
C LYS A 120 20.61 23.22 42.34
N MET A 121 20.08 23.06 43.55
CA MET A 121 20.43 23.86 44.74
C MET A 121 20.31 23.02 46.00
#